data_AF-A0A7V6PSN3-F1
#
_entry.id   AF-A0A7V6PSN3-F1
#
_cell.length_a   1.000
_cell.length_b   1.000
_cell.length_c   1.000
_cell.angle_alpha   90.00
_cell.angle_beta   90.00
_cell.angle_gamma   90.00
#
_symmetry.space_group_name_H-M   'P 1'
#
loop_
_entity.id
_entity.type
_entity.pdbx_description
1 polymer ?
#
loop_
_entity_poly.entity_id
_entity_poly.type
_entity_poly.pdbx_seq_one_letter_code
_entity_poly.pdbx_strand_id
1 'polypeptide(L)'
;MERVNVNILMHNAWQAGILVPAFNVAYLPMLKTIVDTLKEENTFGLVEVSRPDVEKFGAKSFKDVAENFYRYADQYYARLHLDHIPVIDEDGNLVDWERFIREGLEMGYQSVMIDGSRLPLEDNISCTKRVIDMARSRGVPVEAELGAVFGHEKGPLPPYEELFNSKRGFTSVESAEVFVKETDVDWLSVAIGNIHGAISGVAKDQKKIEARLDIEHLKKINDVARRPLVLHGGSGIKIEYVREAIKNGITKINIGTEVRQAYENGMRESNNDTGFACSRVADKVRELIDLFGIRGSIEKIYGRGQG
;
A
#
# COMPACT_ATOMS: atom_id res chain seq x y z
N MET A 1 -24.12 -7.92 -11.97
CA MET A 1 -22.93 -8.81 -11.94
C MET A 1 -22.61 -9.11 -10.50
N GLU A 2 -22.31 -10.36 -10.17
CA GLU A 2 -21.83 -10.74 -8.84
C GLU A 2 -20.50 -10.03 -8.54
N ARG A 3 -20.33 -9.53 -7.31
CA ARG A 3 -19.17 -8.73 -6.91
C ARG A 3 -17.96 -9.67 -6.78
N VAL A 4 -17.00 -9.57 -7.69
CA VAL A 4 -15.74 -10.34 -7.61
C VAL A 4 -14.97 -9.90 -6.36
N ASN A 5 -14.56 -10.89 -5.56
CA ASN A 5 -13.76 -10.67 -4.36
C ASN A 5 -12.42 -10.01 -4.73
N VAL A 6 -11.97 -9.01 -3.97
CA VAL A 6 -10.71 -8.30 -4.27
C VAL A 6 -9.50 -9.24 -4.23
N ASN A 7 -9.54 -10.29 -3.42
CA ASN A 7 -8.45 -11.27 -3.39
C ASN A 7 -8.27 -11.98 -4.74
N ILE A 8 -9.37 -12.32 -5.41
CA ILE A 8 -9.35 -12.93 -6.74
C ILE A 8 -8.73 -11.95 -7.75
N LEU A 9 -9.11 -10.66 -7.68
CA LEU A 9 -8.55 -9.63 -8.56
C LEU A 9 -7.04 -9.46 -8.31
N MET A 10 -6.60 -9.45 -7.06
CA MET A 10 -5.18 -9.37 -6.71
C MET A 10 -4.39 -10.59 -7.17
N HIS A 11 -4.94 -11.80 -7.01
CA HIS A 11 -4.30 -13.01 -7.55
C HIS A 11 -4.21 -13.01 -9.07
N ASN A 12 -5.26 -12.58 -9.78
CA ASN A 12 -5.23 -12.46 -11.24
C ASN A 12 -4.20 -11.43 -11.69
N ALA A 13 -4.11 -10.28 -10.99
CA ALA A 13 -3.10 -9.26 -11.27
C ALA A 13 -1.68 -9.81 -11.07
N TRP A 14 -1.43 -10.53 -9.98
CA TRP A 14 -0.15 -11.20 -9.71
C TRP A 14 0.22 -12.20 -10.80
N GLN A 15 -0.70 -13.08 -11.19
CA GLN A 15 -0.49 -14.06 -12.27
C GLN A 15 -0.23 -13.40 -13.63
N ALA A 16 -0.86 -12.25 -13.88
CA ALA A 16 -0.68 -11.49 -15.12
C ALA A 16 0.55 -10.57 -15.10
N GLY A 17 1.28 -10.46 -13.98
CA GLY A 17 2.39 -9.52 -13.81
C GLY A 17 1.95 -8.06 -13.90
N ILE A 18 0.75 -7.75 -13.41
CA ILE A 18 0.14 -6.43 -13.45
C ILE A 18 0.13 -5.83 -12.04
N LEU A 19 0.61 -4.60 -11.93
CA LEU A 19 0.51 -3.83 -10.68
C LEU A 19 -0.90 -3.30 -10.46
N VAL A 20 -1.39 -3.42 -9.23
CA VAL A 20 -2.57 -2.72 -8.69
C VAL A 20 -2.08 -1.55 -7.83
N PRO A 21 -2.25 -0.29 -8.27
CA PRO A 21 -1.86 0.87 -7.48
C PRO A 21 -2.83 1.03 -6.31
N ALA A 22 -2.30 1.36 -5.14
CA ALA A 22 -3.09 1.69 -3.95
C ALA A 22 -2.82 3.14 -3.56
N PHE A 23 -3.88 3.95 -3.52
CA PHE A 23 -3.77 5.40 -3.33
C PHE A 23 -4.33 5.81 -1.98
N ASN A 24 -3.48 6.37 -1.10
CA ASN A 24 -3.94 6.90 0.17
C ASN A 24 -4.78 8.18 -0.03
N VAL A 25 -5.90 8.24 0.68
CA VAL A 25 -6.77 9.43 0.72
C VAL A 25 -6.39 10.30 1.92
N ALA A 26 -5.33 11.09 1.77
CA ALA A 26 -4.92 12.05 2.80
C ALA A 26 -5.95 13.18 3.00
N TYR A 27 -6.74 13.50 1.97
CA TYR A 27 -7.83 14.48 2.03
C TYR A 27 -9.08 13.94 1.35
N LEU A 28 -10.24 14.00 2.02
CA LEU A 28 -11.50 13.44 1.47
C LEU A 28 -11.85 13.86 0.04
N PRO A 29 -11.62 15.11 -0.41
CA PRO A 29 -11.90 15.51 -1.79
C PRO A 29 -11.14 14.70 -2.86
N MET A 30 -9.98 14.12 -2.51
CA MET A 30 -9.17 13.32 -3.44
C MET A 30 -9.86 12.03 -3.87
N LEU A 31 -10.72 11.46 -3.01
CA LEU A 31 -11.27 10.11 -3.19
C LEU A 31 -12.03 9.98 -4.51
N LYS A 32 -12.98 10.88 -4.76
CA LYS A 32 -13.79 10.83 -5.98
C LYS A 32 -12.92 10.97 -7.22
N THR A 33 -11.96 11.89 -7.18
CA THR A 33 -11.01 12.12 -8.26
C THR A 33 -10.16 10.89 -8.57
N ILE A 34 -9.65 10.18 -7.56
CA ILE A 34 -8.88 8.95 -7.74
C ILE A 34 -9.73 7.89 -8.44
N VAL A 35 -10.96 7.65 -7.95
CA VAL A 35 -11.89 6.68 -8.54
C VAL A 35 -12.23 7.05 -9.99
N ASP A 36 -12.60 8.30 -10.25
CA ASP A 36 -12.96 8.75 -11.59
C ASP A 36 -11.78 8.61 -12.55
N THR A 37 -10.57 8.93 -12.12
CA THR A 37 -9.37 8.79 -12.95
C THR A 37 -9.09 7.31 -13.26
N LEU A 38 -9.18 6.41 -12.27
CA LEU A 38 -9.04 4.96 -12.51
C LEU A 38 -10.05 4.45 -13.56
N LYS A 39 -11.29 4.96 -13.50
CA LYS A 39 -12.36 4.64 -14.45
C LYS A 39 -12.07 5.16 -15.86
N GLU A 40 -11.71 6.44 -15.99
CA GLU A 40 -11.31 7.04 -17.27
C GLU A 40 -10.15 6.27 -17.90
N GLU A 41 -9.24 5.77 -17.06
CA GLU A 41 -8.05 5.06 -17.47
C GLU A 41 -8.20 3.55 -17.65
N ASN A 42 -9.43 3.04 -17.49
CA ASN A 42 -9.75 1.61 -17.56
C ASN A 42 -8.76 0.75 -16.74
N THR A 43 -8.44 1.23 -15.54
CA THR A 43 -7.45 0.64 -14.64
C THR A 43 -8.10 0.30 -13.32
N PHE A 44 -7.75 -0.86 -12.76
CA PHE A 44 -8.20 -1.25 -11.42
C PHE A 44 -7.20 -0.76 -10.37
N GLY A 45 -7.68 -0.24 -9.24
CA GLY A 45 -6.83 0.21 -8.13
C GLY A 45 -7.49 0.05 -6.76
N LEU A 46 -6.71 0.29 -5.72
CA LEU A 46 -7.19 0.39 -4.35
C LEU A 46 -7.24 1.85 -3.92
N VAL A 47 -8.32 2.22 -3.23
CA VAL A 47 -8.40 3.44 -2.44
C VAL A 47 -8.13 3.03 -1.01
N GLU A 48 -7.16 3.66 -0.36
CA GLU A 48 -6.75 3.26 0.97
C GLU A 48 -6.64 4.44 1.94
N VAL A 49 -6.66 4.16 3.23
CA VAL A 49 -6.51 5.16 4.28
C VAL A 49 -5.79 4.55 5.46
N SER A 50 -4.82 5.29 5.98
CA SER A 50 -3.98 4.93 7.11
C SER A 50 -4.27 5.80 8.33
N ARG A 51 -3.72 5.45 9.49
CA ARG A 51 -3.79 6.31 10.70
C ARG A 51 -3.22 7.71 10.45
N PRO A 52 -2.02 7.90 9.84
CA PRO A 52 -1.51 9.23 9.50
C PRO A 52 -2.47 10.08 8.65
N ASP A 53 -3.20 9.49 7.71
CA ASP A 53 -4.18 10.22 6.89
C ASP A 53 -5.30 10.83 7.75
N VAL A 54 -5.71 10.13 8.81
CA VAL A 54 -6.74 10.55 9.77
C VAL A 54 -6.18 11.51 10.82
N GLU A 55 -5.02 11.20 11.39
CA GLU A 55 -4.47 11.89 12.55
C GLU A 55 -3.69 13.16 12.18
N LYS A 56 -3.07 13.20 10.99
CA LYS A 56 -2.16 14.27 10.56
C LYS A 56 -2.68 15.06 9.35
N PHE A 57 -3.63 14.50 8.60
CA PHE A 57 -4.16 15.12 7.38
C PHE A 57 -5.69 15.27 7.43
N GLY A 58 -6.33 15.40 6.27
CA GLY A 58 -7.74 15.76 6.12
C GLY A 58 -8.68 14.58 5.77
N ALA A 59 -8.31 13.34 6.09
CA ALA A 59 -9.18 12.17 5.88
C ALA A 59 -10.34 12.10 6.90
N LYS A 60 -10.24 12.86 8.01
CA LYS A 60 -11.20 12.98 9.13
C LYS A 60 -11.37 11.71 9.96
N SER A 61 -11.77 10.60 9.36
CA SER A 61 -11.92 9.30 10.02
C SER A 61 -11.99 8.17 9.00
N PHE A 62 -11.70 6.94 9.45
CA PHE A 62 -11.89 5.73 8.63
C PHE A 62 -13.35 5.61 8.14
N LYS A 63 -14.31 5.98 9.00
CA LYS A 63 -15.74 5.98 8.66
C LYS A 63 -16.07 6.98 7.55
N ASP A 64 -15.56 8.21 7.63
CA ASP A 64 -15.80 9.22 6.59
C ASP A 64 -15.26 8.75 5.23
N VAL A 65 -14.07 8.14 5.20
CA VAL A 65 -13.50 7.58 3.97
C VAL A 65 -14.37 6.45 3.42
N ALA A 66 -14.81 5.51 4.27
CA ALA A 66 -15.68 4.42 3.86
C ALA A 66 -17.02 4.92 3.30
N GLU A 67 -17.67 5.89 3.97
CA GLU A 67 -18.92 6.48 3.51
C GLU A 67 -18.77 7.22 2.17
N ASN A 68 -17.66 7.95 1.99
CA ASN A 68 -17.37 8.61 0.71
C ASN A 68 -17.05 7.60 -0.40
N PHE A 69 -16.32 6.53 -0.07
CA PHE A 69 -16.07 5.43 -1.00
C PHE A 69 -17.38 4.81 -1.47
N TYR A 70 -18.26 4.42 -0.55
CA TYR A 70 -19.53 3.80 -0.92
C TYR A 70 -20.51 4.76 -1.62
N ARG A 71 -20.34 6.07 -1.45
CA ARG A 71 -21.11 7.08 -2.18
C ARG A 71 -20.63 7.29 -3.62
N TYR A 72 -19.32 7.28 -3.88
CA TYR A 72 -18.76 7.71 -5.16
C TYR A 72 -18.09 6.60 -5.98
N ALA A 73 -17.67 5.51 -5.34
CA ALA A 73 -16.84 4.51 -5.99
C ALA A 73 -17.63 3.67 -6.98
N ASP A 74 -17.14 3.63 -8.22
CA ASP A 74 -17.45 2.55 -9.14
C ASP A 74 -16.61 1.32 -8.75
N GLN A 75 -17.26 0.36 -8.11
CA GLN A 75 -16.64 -0.89 -7.69
C GLN A 75 -16.35 -1.84 -8.87
N TYR A 76 -16.40 -1.40 -10.12
CA TYR A 76 -15.64 -2.10 -11.15
C TYR A 76 -14.15 -1.72 -11.10
N TYR A 77 -13.85 -0.45 -10.84
CA TYR A 77 -12.51 0.12 -10.96
C TYR A 77 -11.76 0.28 -9.64
N ALA A 78 -12.46 0.38 -8.51
CA ALA A 78 -11.82 0.62 -7.21
C ALA A 78 -12.31 -0.31 -6.10
N ARG A 79 -11.43 -0.64 -5.15
CA ARG A 79 -11.75 -1.32 -3.88
C ARG A 79 -11.21 -0.53 -2.70
N LEU A 80 -11.86 -0.66 -1.55
CA LEU A 80 -11.44 0.02 -0.32
C LEU A 80 -10.52 -0.88 0.53
N HIS A 81 -9.37 -0.35 0.92
CA HIS A 81 -8.36 -1.00 1.75
C HIS A 81 -8.09 -0.21 3.04
N LEU A 82 -8.05 -0.90 4.18
CA LEU A 82 -7.66 -0.30 5.47
C LEU A 82 -6.16 -0.46 5.59
N ASP A 83 -5.43 0.63 5.45
CA ASP A 83 -3.97 0.61 5.31
C ASP A 83 -3.28 0.71 6.68
N HIS A 84 -2.23 -0.08 6.83
CA HIS A 84 -1.19 0.10 7.84
C HIS A 84 -1.71 0.32 9.28
N ILE A 85 -2.59 -0.55 9.80
CA ILE A 85 -2.91 -0.54 11.24
C ILE A 85 -1.74 -1.19 11.98
N PRO A 86 -0.92 -0.44 12.75
CA PRO A 86 0.24 -1.03 13.39
C PRO A 86 -0.13 -1.66 14.72
N VAL A 87 0.59 -2.70 15.15
CA VAL A 87 0.53 -3.17 16.54
C VAL A 87 1.31 -2.23 17.46
N ILE A 88 2.47 -1.79 16.99
CA ILE A 88 3.32 -0.79 17.64
C ILE A 88 3.50 0.35 16.64
N ASP A 89 3.13 1.57 17.01
CA ASP A 89 3.25 2.73 16.14
C ASP A 89 4.69 3.26 16.02
N GLU A 90 4.84 4.31 15.22
CA GLU A 90 6.11 4.97 14.92
C GLU A 90 6.78 5.58 16.16
N ASP A 91 6.00 5.90 17.19
CA ASP A 91 6.48 6.45 18.46
C ASP A 91 6.78 5.34 19.50
N GLY A 92 6.56 4.06 19.13
CA GLY A 92 6.80 2.90 19.96
C GLY A 92 5.65 2.57 20.92
N ASN A 93 4.46 3.11 20.69
CA ASN A 93 3.29 2.87 21.54
C ASN A 93 2.46 1.71 21.00
N LEU A 94 1.88 0.93 21.93
CA LEU A 94 0.89 -0.09 21.58
C LEU A 94 -0.40 0.56 21.10
N VAL A 95 -0.91 0.05 20.00
CA VAL A 95 -2.15 0.51 19.37
C VAL A 95 -3.27 -0.48 19.68
N ASP A 96 -4.50 0.01 19.85
CA ASP A 96 -5.69 -0.83 19.89
C ASP A 96 -6.06 -1.34 18.47
N TRP A 97 -5.15 -2.10 17.88
CA TRP A 97 -5.23 -2.56 16.49
C TRP A 97 -6.46 -3.47 16.27
N GLU A 98 -6.84 -4.28 17.26
CA GLU A 98 -8.02 -5.15 17.16
C GLU A 98 -9.30 -4.35 16.97
N ARG A 99 -9.44 -3.24 17.69
CA ARG A 99 -10.58 -2.34 17.52
C ARG A 99 -10.59 -1.73 16.13
N PHE A 100 -9.47 -1.20 15.64
CA PHE A 100 -9.41 -0.61 14.30
C PHE A 100 -9.73 -1.61 13.19
N ILE A 101 -9.18 -2.83 13.27
CA ILE A 101 -9.47 -3.90 12.31
C ILE A 101 -10.96 -4.28 12.35
N ARG A 102 -11.53 -4.48 13.55
CA ARG A 102 -12.96 -4.81 13.72
C ARG A 102 -13.86 -3.70 13.16
N GLU A 103 -13.60 -2.46 13.53
CA GLU A 103 -14.34 -1.30 13.04
C GLU A 103 -14.24 -1.17 11.52
N GLY A 104 -13.05 -1.37 10.93
CA GLY A 104 -12.88 -1.41 9.47
C GLY A 104 -13.73 -2.49 8.80
N LEU A 105 -13.70 -3.72 9.34
CA LEU A 105 -14.53 -4.82 8.83
C LEU A 105 -16.03 -4.51 8.96
N GLU A 106 -16.47 -3.84 10.03
CA GLU A 106 -17.85 -3.41 10.25
C GLU A 106 -18.28 -2.25 9.31
N MET A 107 -17.36 -1.35 8.98
CA MET A 107 -17.55 -0.27 8.00
C MET A 107 -17.53 -0.76 6.55
N GLY A 108 -17.26 -2.06 6.34
CA GLY A 108 -17.26 -2.67 5.03
C GLY A 108 -15.97 -2.45 4.25
N TYR A 109 -14.83 -2.24 4.89
CA TYR A 109 -13.55 -2.30 4.19
C TYR A 109 -13.40 -3.65 3.50
N GLN A 110 -12.91 -3.62 2.25
CA GLN A 110 -12.90 -4.78 1.39
C GLN A 110 -11.59 -5.57 1.45
N SER A 111 -10.59 -5.01 2.12
CA SER A 111 -9.33 -5.63 2.53
C SER A 111 -8.79 -4.83 3.72
N VAL A 112 -8.01 -5.49 4.59
CA VAL A 112 -7.42 -4.84 5.77
C VAL A 112 -5.95 -5.21 5.90
N MET A 113 -5.14 -4.30 6.41
CA MET A 113 -3.73 -4.53 6.68
C MET A 113 -3.43 -4.46 8.18
N ILE A 114 -2.66 -5.43 8.66
CA ILE A 114 -2.04 -5.42 9.99
C ILE A 114 -0.52 -5.31 9.87
N ASP A 115 0.05 -4.27 10.48
CA ASP A 115 1.50 -4.09 10.57
C ASP A 115 2.00 -4.59 11.94
N GLY A 116 2.42 -5.85 11.96
CA GLY A 116 3.14 -6.46 13.08
C GLY A 116 4.66 -6.44 12.92
N SER A 117 5.22 -5.68 11.96
CA SER A 117 6.64 -5.74 11.58
C SER A 117 7.63 -5.39 12.70
N ARG A 118 7.17 -4.65 13.72
CA ARG A 118 7.94 -4.28 14.92
C ARG A 118 7.89 -5.32 16.04
N LEU A 119 7.11 -6.38 15.87
CA LEU A 119 7.06 -7.51 16.80
C LEU A 119 8.12 -8.56 16.44
N PRO A 120 8.54 -9.40 17.41
CA PRO A 120 9.16 -10.68 17.09
C PRO A 120 8.29 -11.50 16.12
N LEU A 121 8.93 -12.32 15.28
CA LEU A 121 8.26 -13.07 14.22
C LEU A 121 7.06 -13.90 14.73
N GLU A 122 7.23 -14.60 15.86
CA GLU A 122 6.18 -15.45 16.46
C GLU A 122 4.95 -14.63 16.87
N ASP A 123 5.17 -13.44 17.45
CA ASP A 123 4.10 -12.53 17.87
C ASP A 123 3.40 -11.90 16.65
N ASN A 124 4.16 -11.56 15.60
CA ASN A 124 3.59 -11.07 14.34
C ASN A 124 2.71 -12.15 13.68
N ILE A 125 3.17 -13.41 13.65
CA ILE A 125 2.39 -14.55 13.15
C ILE A 125 1.09 -14.70 13.96
N SER A 126 1.18 -14.66 15.29
CA SER A 126 0.03 -14.78 16.18
C SER A 126 -0.99 -13.66 15.97
N CYS A 127 -0.53 -12.41 15.90
CA CYS A 127 -1.37 -11.25 15.61
C CYS A 127 -2.05 -11.35 14.24
N THR A 128 -1.30 -11.70 13.20
CA THR A 128 -1.82 -11.85 11.84
C THR A 128 -2.88 -12.94 11.75
N LYS A 129 -2.66 -14.11 12.39
CA LYS A 129 -3.67 -15.18 12.48
C LYS A 129 -4.99 -14.69 13.10
N ARG A 130 -4.92 -13.86 14.15
CA ARG A 130 -6.12 -13.29 14.78
C ARG A 130 -6.89 -12.36 13.83
N VAL A 131 -6.20 -11.53 13.06
CA VAL A 131 -6.83 -10.67 12.05
C VAL A 131 -7.48 -11.49 10.94
N ILE A 132 -6.80 -12.54 10.46
CA ILE A 132 -7.34 -13.49 9.47
C ILE A 132 -8.62 -14.15 10.00
N ASP A 133 -8.64 -14.61 11.24
CA ASP A 133 -9.83 -15.22 11.84
C ASP A 133 -11.02 -14.23 11.93
N MET A 134 -10.76 -12.95 12.25
CA MET A 134 -11.78 -11.90 12.24
C MET A 134 -12.34 -11.65 10.84
N ALA A 135 -11.47 -11.61 9.83
CA ALA A 135 -11.80 -11.28 8.45
C ALA A 135 -12.44 -12.46 7.67
N ARG A 136 -12.10 -13.70 8.04
CA ARG A 136 -12.53 -14.94 7.36
C ARG A 136 -14.05 -15.04 7.21
N SER A 137 -14.79 -14.71 8.28
CA SER A 137 -16.27 -14.75 8.28
C SER A 137 -16.94 -13.84 7.23
N ARG A 138 -16.21 -12.83 6.74
CA ARG A 138 -16.67 -11.85 5.75
C ARG A 138 -16.02 -12.04 4.37
N GLY A 139 -15.10 -13.01 4.24
CA GLY A 139 -14.31 -13.20 3.02
C GLY A 139 -13.45 -11.99 2.66
N VAL A 140 -13.01 -11.21 3.66
CA VAL A 140 -12.17 -10.02 3.46
C VAL A 140 -10.70 -10.48 3.52
N PRO A 141 -9.88 -10.25 2.48
CA PRO A 141 -8.46 -10.60 2.52
C PRO A 141 -7.66 -9.69 3.45
N VAL A 142 -6.57 -10.24 3.96
CA VAL A 142 -5.65 -9.61 4.89
C VAL A 142 -4.29 -9.40 4.22
N GLU A 143 -3.76 -8.19 4.34
CA GLU A 143 -2.36 -7.85 4.09
C GLU A 143 -1.61 -7.86 5.42
N ALA A 144 -0.38 -8.38 5.46
CA ALA A 144 0.48 -8.25 6.63
C ALA A 144 1.90 -7.86 6.24
N GLU A 145 2.57 -7.13 7.12
CA GLU A 145 3.94 -6.66 6.91
C GLU A 145 4.97 -7.54 7.61
N LEU A 146 6.05 -7.83 6.88
CA LEU A 146 7.20 -8.54 7.41
C LEU A 146 8.51 -7.82 7.03
N GLY A 147 9.36 -7.60 8.03
CA GLY A 147 10.55 -6.75 7.91
C GLY A 147 10.20 -5.33 8.33
N ALA A 148 10.93 -4.79 9.30
CA ALA A 148 10.72 -3.43 9.74
C ALA A 148 11.33 -2.48 8.71
N VAL A 149 10.52 -1.68 8.02
CA VAL A 149 11.03 -0.56 7.25
C VAL A 149 11.76 0.38 8.22
N PHE A 150 13.11 0.40 8.13
CA PHE A 150 13.94 1.24 8.98
C PHE A 150 13.59 2.72 8.73
N GLY A 151 13.35 3.44 9.83
CA GLY A 151 12.77 4.78 9.83
C GLY A 151 12.33 5.28 11.21
N HIS A 152 12.11 4.35 12.15
CA HIS A 152 11.43 4.61 13.43
C HIS A 152 12.23 4.21 14.68
N GLU A 153 13.49 3.80 14.53
CA GLU A 153 14.37 3.52 15.68
C GLU A 153 14.81 4.83 16.36
N LYS A 154 14.95 4.80 17.70
CA LYS A 154 15.52 5.92 18.46
C LYS A 154 17.01 6.05 18.16
N GLY A 155 17.36 7.04 17.34
CA GLY A 155 18.75 7.39 17.03
C GLY A 155 18.94 7.79 15.57
N PRO A 156 20.13 8.27 15.19
CA PRO A 156 20.42 8.48 13.78
C PRO A 156 20.41 7.13 13.06
N LEU A 157 19.60 7.03 11.99
CA LEU A 157 19.69 5.89 11.09
C LEU A 157 21.11 5.82 10.51
N PRO A 158 21.69 4.61 10.36
CA PRO A 158 22.91 4.48 9.58
C PRO A 158 22.71 5.00 8.16
N PRO A 159 23.79 5.37 7.46
CA PRO A 159 23.72 5.75 6.07
C PRO A 159 22.97 4.70 5.24
N TYR A 160 22.14 5.15 4.30
CA TYR A 160 21.33 4.27 3.46
C TYR A 160 22.14 3.12 2.82
N GLU A 161 23.34 3.42 2.31
CA GLU A 161 24.23 2.41 1.72
C GLU A 161 24.66 1.32 2.72
N GLU A 162 24.83 1.65 4.00
CA GLU A 162 25.16 0.65 5.03
C GLU A 162 23.96 -0.27 5.28
N LEU A 163 22.76 0.30 5.43
CA LEU A 163 21.52 -0.46 5.60
C LEU A 163 21.27 -1.39 4.40
N PHE A 164 21.42 -0.86 3.18
CA PHE A 164 21.20 -1.60 1.95
C PHE A 164 22.20 -2.76 1.81
N ASN A 165 23.50 -2.52 2.01
CA ASN A 165 24.52 -3.55 1.87
C ASN A 165 24.45 -4.62 2.96
N SER A 166 24.07 -4.26 4.19
CA SER A 166 23.84 -5.20 5.28
C SER A 166 22.48 -5.91 5.23
N LYS A 167 21.57 -5.45 4.36
CA LYS A 167 20.16 -5.87 4.30
C LYS A 167 19.43 -5.74 5.64
N ARG A 168 19.90 -4.84 6.49
CA ARG A 168 19.33 -4.68 7.82
C ARG A 168 17.92 -4.09 7.69
N GLY A 169 16.93 -4.79 8.25
CA GLY A 169 15.51 -4.43 8.12
C GLY A 169 14.81 -5.03 6.91
N PHE A 170 15.54 -5.69 6.01
CA PHE A 170 14.89 -6.35 4.88
C PHE A 170 14.13 -7.56 5.39
N THR A 171 13.04 -7.90 4.72
CA THR A 171 12.37 -9.19 4.89
C THR A 171 13.37 -10.30 4.57
N SER A 172 13.66 -11.20 5.50
CA SER A 172 14.48 -12.38 5.17
C SER A 172 13.64 -13.43 4.42
N VAL A 173 14.29 -14.24 3.59
CA VAL A 173 13.63 -15.29 2.81
C VAL A 173 13.06 -16.36 3.74
N GLU A 174 13.82 -16.72 4.78
CA GLU A 174 13.45 -17.72 5.78
C GLU A 174 12.24 -17.26 6.59
N SER A 175 12.22 -16.00 7.03
CA SER A 175 11.07 -15.46 7.77
C SER A 175 9.84 -15.36 6.87
N ALA A 176 9.99 -14.98 5.60
CA ALA A 176 8.87 -14.94 4.65
C ALA A 176 8.26 -16.33 4.45
N GLU A 177 9.09 -17.36 4.26
CA GLU A 177 8.64 -18.76 4.13
C GLU A 177 7.86 -19.23 5.36
N VAL A 178 8.42 -19.03 6.56
CA VAL A 178 7.77 -19.40 7.82
C VAL A 178 6.47 -18.61 8.01
N PHE A 179 6.50 -17.30 7.83
CA PHE A 179 5.36 -16.42 8.05
C PHE A 179 4.18 -16.78 7.16
N VAL A 180 4.44 -16.96 5.86
CA VAL A 180 3.44 -17.36 4.86
C VAL A 180 2.86 -18.74 5.19
N LYS A 181 3.71 -19.71 5.48
CA LYS A 181 3.28 -21.08 5.82
C LYS A 181 2.41 -21.11 7.07
N GLU A 182 2.78 -20.34 8.09
CA GLU A 182 2.07 -20.33 9.36
C GLU A 182 0.77 -19.53 9.30
N THR A 183 0.78 -18.36 8.69
CA THR A 183 -0.39 -17.45 8.70
C THR A 183 -1.40 -17.72 7.60
N ASP A 184 -0.93 -18.17 6.44
CA ASP A 184 -1.68 -18.16 5.19
C ASP A 184 -2.30 -16.79 4.84
N VAL A 185 -1.56 -15.70 5.12
CA VAL A 185 -1.99 -14.32 4.78
C VAL A 185 -2.21 -14.12 3.27
N ASP A 186 -3.20 -13.34 2.86
CA ASP A 186 -3.47 -13.18 1.42
C ASP A 186 -2.34 -12.43 0.70
N TRP A 187 -1.91 -11.29 1.25
CA TRP A 187 -0.86 -10.43 0.66
C TRP A 187 0.26 -10.19 1.66
N LEU A 188 1.51 -10.17 1.17
CA LEU A 188 2.69 -9.97 2.02
C LEU A 188 3.41 -8.68 1.64
N SER A 189 3.48 -7.74 2.58
CA SER A 189 4.24 -6.50 2.45
C SER A 189 5.68 -6.75 2.86
N VAL A 190 6.61 -6.37 1.99
CA VAL A 190 8.03 -6.73 2.11
C VAL A 190 8.92 -5.49 2.08
N ALA A 191 9.97 -5.52 2.91
CA ALA A 191 11.06 -4.56 2.92
C ALA A 191 12.23 -5.12 2.10
N ILE A 192 12.57 -4.44 1.00
CA ILE A 192 13.62 -4.87 0.05
C ILE A 192 14.54 -3.70 -0.35
N GLY A 193 14.66 -2.70 0.53
CA GLY A 193 15.47 -1.49 0.33
C GLY A 193 14.65 -0.22 0.15
N ASN A 194 13.33 -0.34 0.03
CA ASN A 194 12.41 0.79 0.13
C ASN A 194 12.47 1.43 1.54
N ILE A 195 12.32 2.75 1.58
CA ILE A 195 12.25 3.55 2.81
C ILE A 195 10.92 4.30 2.77
N HIS A 196 10.23 4.38 3.90
CA HIS A 196 9.03 5.22 4.00
C HIS A 196 9.40 6.71 3.92
N GLY A 197 8.99 7.34 2.82
CA GLY A 197 8.38 8.67 2.67
C GLY A 197 9.03 9.93 3.26
N ALA A 198 9.82 9.83 4.32
CA ALA A 198 10.58 10.90 4.92
C ALA A 198 11.71 10.24 5.71
N ILE A 199 12.93 10.41 5.22
CA ILE A 199 14.03 10.69 6.15
C ILE A 199 13.52 11.86 6.98
N SER A 200 13.09 11.53 8.19
CA SER A 200 12.39 12.36 9.15
C SER A 200 13.07 13.72 9.30
N GLY A 201 12.50 14.79 8.74
CA GLY A 201 12.84 16.19 9.07
C GLY A 201 14.26 16.69 8.80
N VAL A 202 15.21 15.81 8.49
CA VAL A 202 16.60 16.17 8.23
C VAL A 202 16.77 16.28 6.73
N ALA A 203 16.87 17.52 6.27
CA ALA A 203 17.19 17.94 4.92
C ALA A 203 16.01 18.09 3.93
N LYS A 204 15.30 19.21 4.07
CA LYS A 204 14.62 19.84 2.92
C LYS A 204 15.60 20.33 1.84
N ASP A 205 16.91 20.41 2.15
CA ASP A 205 17.96 20.98 1.30
C ASP A 205 19.09 19.99 0.90
N GLN A 206 18.97 18.69 1.19
CA GLN A 206 19.94 17.69 0.72
C GLN A 206 19.33 16.84 -0.41
N LYS A 207 20.21 16.35 -1.29
CA LYS A 207 19.86 15.47 -2.41
C LYS A 207 19.01 14.31 -1.86
N LYS A 208 17.74 14.21 -2.30
CA LYS A 208 16.86 13.08 -1.97
C LYS A 208 17.63 11.78 -2.22
N ILE A 209 17.69 10.91 -1.23
CA ILE A 209 18.30 9.58 -1.39
C ILE A 209 17.47 8.85 -2.45
N GLU A 210 18.13 8.42 -3.52
CA GLU A 210 17.50 7.56 -4.52
C GLU A 210 17.45 6.13 -3.95
N ALA A 211 16.29 5.75 -3.41
CA ALA A 211 16.11 4.41 -2.91
C ALA A 211 16.23 3.38 -4.05
N ARG A 212 16.87 2.26 -3.74
CA ARG A 212 17.11 1.11 -4.63
C ARG A 212 16.34 -0.07 -4.07
N LEU A 213 15.99 -0.99 -4.96
CA LEU A 213 15.40 -2.26 -4.58
C LEU A 213 16.40 -3.38 -4.84
N ASP A 214 16.56 -4.29 -3.88
CA ASP A 214 17.30 -5.54 -4.09
C ASP A 214 16.39 -6.56 -4.81
N ILE A 215 16.39 -6.50 -6.13
CA ILE A 215 15.56 -7.35 -7.00
C ILE A 215 15.92 -8.83 -6.88
N GLU A 216 17.21 -9.17 -6.72
CA GLU A 216 17.62 -10.57 -6.57
C GLU A 216 17.15 -11.14 -5.24
N HIS A 217 17.08 -10.31 -4.20
CA HIS A 217 16.47 -10.70 -2.93
C HIS A 217 14.95 -10.83 -3.02
N LEU A 218 14.28 -9.89 -3.69
CA LEU A 218 12.84 -9.95 -3.96
C LEU A 218 12.45 -11.24 -4.69
N LYS A 219 13.21 -11.67 -5.71
CA LYS A 219 12.98 -12.94 -6.42
C LYS A 219 12.91 -14.13 -5.46
N LYS A 220 13.88 -14.24 -4.55
CA LYS A 220 13.93 -15.31 -3.56
C LYS A 220 12.74 -15.27 -2.60
N ILE A 221 12.30 -14.08 -2.20
CA ILE A 221 11.10 -13.92 -1.37
C ILE A 221 9.86 -14.35 -2.15
N ASN A 222 9.72 -13.96 -3.42
CA ASN A 222 8.59 -14.32 -4.27
C ASN A 222 8.49 -15.85 -4.47
N ASP A 223 9.63 -16.54 -4.64
CA ASP A 223 9.70 -18.00 -4.82
C ASP A 223 9.14 -18.79 -3.62
N VAL A 224 9.35 -18.28 -2.40
CA VAL A 224 8.85 -18.90 -1.16
C VAL A 224 7.46 -18.42 -0.77
N ALA A 225 7.12 -17.15 -1.02
CA ALA A 225 5.85 -16.56 -0.62
C ALA A 225 4.68 -16.97 -1.53
N ARG A 226 4.93 -17.06 -2.85
CA ARG A 226 3.97 -17.51 -3.88
C ARG A 226 2.57 -16.88 -3.77
N ARG A 227 2.54 -15.57 -3.52
CA ARG A 227 1.33 -14.76 -3.38
C ARG A 227 1.62 -13.31 -3.77
N PRO A 228 0.60 -12.45 -3.94
CA PRO A 228 0.81 -11.04 -4.20
C PRO A 228 1.75 -10.41 -3.15
N LEU A 229 2.87 -9.85 -3.61
CA LEU A 229 3.77 -9.07 -2.76
C LEU A 229 3.42 -7.58 -2.85
N VAL A 230 3.59 -6.87 -1.73
CA VAL A 230 3.27 -5.45 -1.61
C VAL A 230 4.54 -4.66 -1.30
N LEU A 231 4.72 -3.54 -2.00
CA LEU A 231 5.81 -2.61 -1.76
C LEU A 231 5.26 -1.31 -1.18
N HIS A 232 5.60 -1.05 0.07
CA HIS A 232 5.28 0.21 0.72
C HIS A 232 6.31 1.29 0.36
N GLY A 233 5.89 2.56 0.32
CA GLY A 233 6.81 3.68 0.11
C GLY A 233 7.49 3.73 -1.27
N GLY A 234 6.70 3.68 -2.35
CA GLY A 234 7.24 3.76 -3.72
C GLY A 234 7.88 5.12 -4.10
N SER A 235 7.63 6.18 -3.35
CA SER A 235 8.12 7.53 -3.65
C SER A 235 9.65 7.63 -3.58
N GLY A 236 10.27 8.15 -4.65
CA GLY A 236 11.72 8.33 -4.71
C GLY A 236 12.51 7.07 -5.12
N ILE A 237 11.84 5.96 -5.39
CA ILE A 237 12.43 4.77 -6.01
C ILE A 237 12.51 5.01 -7.52
N LYS A 238 13.64 4.68 -8.14
CA LYS A 238 13.76 4.79 -9.60
C LYS A 238 12.77 3.86 -10.29
N ILE A 239 12.16 4.34 -11.36
CA ILE A 239 11.12 3.58 -12.07
C ILE A 239 11.63 2.26 -12.63
N GLU A 240 12.91 2.16 -12.99
CA GLU A 240 13.49 0.91 -13.47
C GLU A 240 13.43 -0.18 -12.40
N TYR A 241 13.65 0.17 -11.13
CA TYR A 241 13.50 -0.75 -10.01
C TYR A 241 12.05 -1.14 -9.79
N VAL A 242 11.12 -0.20 -9.87
CA VAL A 242 9.69 -0.50 -9.70
C VAL A 242 9.21 -1.45 -10.81
N ARG A 243 9.54 -1.17 -12.07
CA ARG A 243 9.18 -2.04 -13.21
C ARG A 243 9.77 -3.43 -13.07
N GLU A 244 11.01 -3.53 -12.60
CA GLU A 244 11.62 -4.83 -12.38
C GLU A 244 11.01 -5.54 -11.17
N ALA A 245 10.66 -4.83 -10.11
CA ALA A 245 10.00 -5.41 -8.95
C ALA A 245 8.61 -5.99 -9.30
N ILE A 246 7.86 -5.32 -10.18
CA ILE A 246 6.55 -5.81 -10.68
C ILE A 246 6.71 -7.17 -11.38
N LYS A 247 7.74 -7.32 -12.24
CA LYS A 247 8.02 -8.61 -12.90
C LYS A 247 8.41 -9.72 -11.93
N ASN A 248 8.85 -9.35 -10.72
CA ASN A 248 9.36 -10.27 -9.70
C ASN A 248 8.43 -10.37 -8.49
N GLY A 249 7.12 -10.14 -8.68
CA GLY A 249 6.08 -10.48 -7.71
C GLY A 249 5.40 -9.31 -7.02
N ILE A 250 5.94 -8.08 -7.11
CA ILE A 250 5.25 -6.90 -6.58
C ILE A 250 3.97 -6.66 -7.37
N THR A 251 2.85 -6.80 -6.67
CA THR A 251 1.49 -6.69 -7.23
C THR A 251 0.75 -5.48 -6.69
N LYS A 252 1.13 -4.97 -5.51
CA LYS A 252 0.58 -3.72 -4.94
C LYS A 252 1.70 -2.76 -4.57
N ILE A 253 1.49 -1.47 -4.84
CA ILE A 253 2.34 -0.38 -4.36
C ILE A 253 1.46 0.66 -3.68
N ASN A 254 1.82 1.04 -2.45
CA ASN A 254 1.16 2.11 -1.72
C ASN A 254 1.68 3.47 -2.18
N ILE A 255 0.76 4.40 -2.47
CA ILE A 255 1.01 5.70 -3.08
C ILE A 255 0.26 6.77 -2.28
N GLY A 256 0.89 7.28 -1.24
CA GLY A 256 0.35 8.40 -0.47
C GLY A 256 1.02 9.74 -0.78
N THR A 257 2.36 9.80 -0.70
CA THR A 257 3.09 11.08 -0.76
C THR A 257 2.94 11.82 -2.09
N GLU A 258 3.03 11.11 -3.23
CA GLU A 258 2.90 11.72 -4.56
C GLU A 258 1.53 12.42 -4.76
N VAL A 259 0.44 11.71 -4.45
CA VAL A 259 -0.93 12.22 -4.64
C VAL A 259 -1.29 13.28 -3.59
N ARG A 260 -0.83 13.14 -2.34
CA ARG A 260 -0.98 14.16 -1.31
C ARG A 260 -0.26 15.45 -1.71
N GLN A 261 1.00 15.36 -2.13
CA GLN A 261 1.78 16.54 -2.55
C GLN A 261 1.16 17.21 -3.77
N ALA A 262 0.63 16.45 -4.74
CA ALA A 262 -0.11 17.01 -5.87
C ALA A 262 -1.32 17.83 -5.41
N TYR A 263 -2.11 17.30 -4.45
CA TYR A 263 -3.24 18.01 -3.86
C TYR A 263 -2.80 19.30 -3.13
N GLU A 264 -1.83 19.19 -2.21
CA GLU A 264 -1.35 20.32 -1.42
C GLU A 264 -0.70 21.42 -2.28
N ASN A 265 0.05 21.05 -3.33
CA ASN A 265 0.59 22.00 -4.29
C ASN A 265 -0.53 22.71 -5.04
N GLY A 266 -1.53 21.97 -5.52
CA GLY A 266 -2.67 22.56 -6.20
C GLY A 266 -3.47 23.51 -5.30
N MET A 267 -3.66 23.19 -4.02
CA MET A 267 -4.28 24.10 -3.05
C MET A 267 -3.46 25.40 -2.90
N ARG A 268 -2.13 25.31 -2.84
CA ARG A 268 -1.26 26.51 -2.75
C ARG A 268 -1.27 27.34 -4.03
N GLU A 269 -1.17 26.69 -5.19
CA GLU A 269 -1.13 27.34 -6.51
C GLU A 269 -2.43 28.09 -6.84
N SER A 270 -3.57 27.57 -6.39
CA SER A 270 -4.90 28.09 -6.74
C SER A 270 -5.55 28.94 -5.63
N ASN A 271 -4.84 29.23 -4.54
CA ASN A 271 -5.39 29.91 -3.37
C ASN A 271 -6.61 29.18 -2.77
N ASN A 272 -6.43 27.88 -2.48
CA ASN A 272 -7.38 26.96 -1.86
C ASN A 272 -8.59 26.54 -2.72
N ASP A 273 -8.46 26.52 -4.06
CA ASP A 273 -9.47 25.90 -4.92
C ASP A 273 -9.33 24.37 -4.89
N THR A 274 -10.33 23.72 -4.30
CA THR A 274 -10.38 22.24 -4.18
C THR A 274 -10.50 21.57 -5.55
N GLY A 275 -11.21 22.16 -6.50
CA GLY A 275 -11.36 21.61 -7.85
C GLY A 275 -10.04 21.59 -8.61
N PHE A 276 -9.26 22.67 -8.53
CA PHE A 276 -7.91 22.73 -9.08
C PHE A 276 -6.96 21.76 -8.38
N ALA A 277 -6.99 21.69 -7.03
CA ALA A 277 -6.18 20.72 -6.29
C ALA A 277 -6.47 19.28 -6.71
N CYS A 278 -7.74 18.93 -6.88
CA CYS A 278 -8.16 17.64 -7.41
C CYS A 278 -7.71 17.41 -8.86
N SER A 279 -7.72 18.41 -9.74
CA SER A 279 -7.21 18.21 -11.11
C SER A 279 -5.71 17.84 -11.11
N ARG A 280 -4.91 18.42 -10.20
CA ARG A 280 -3.49 18.02 -10.03
C ARG A 280 -3.34 16.59 -9.52
N VAL A 281 -4.25 16.13 -8.66
CA VAL A 281 -4.30 14.72 -8.25
C VAL A 281 -4.60 13.81 -9.43
N ALA A 282 -5.59 14.16 -10.26
CA ALA A 282 -5.92 13.38 -11.46
C ALA A 282 -4.72 13.28 -12.42
N ASP A 283 -4.03 14.40 -12.68
CA ASP A 283 -2.81 14.42 -13.50
C ASP A 283 -1.75 13.48 -12.95
N LYS A 284 -1.51 13.52 -11.63
CA LYS A 284 -0.53 12.65 -10.97
C LYS A 284 -0.94 11.17 -11.02
N VAL A 285 -2.21 10.84 -10.85
CA VAL A 285 -2.71 9.46 -10.98
C VAL A 285 -2.49 8.95 -12.40
N ARG A 286 -2.78 9.74 -13.44
CA ARG A 286 -2.53 9.36 -14.85
C ARG A 286 -1.03 9.16 -15.12
N GLU A 287 -0.20 10.07 -14.63
CA GLU A 287 1.26 9.94 -14.74
C GLU A 287 1.75 8.62 -14.15
N LEU A 288 1.28 8.25 -12.95
CA LEU A 288 1.66 7.00 -12.29
C LEU A 288 1.13 5.76 -13.03
N ILE A 289 -0.10 5.81 -13.56
CA ILE A 289 -0.68 4.76 -14.40
C ILE A 289 0.19 4.49 -15.64
N ASP A 290 0.66 5.55 -16.32
CA ASP A 290 1.55 5.44 -17.47
C ASP A 290 2.94 4.95 -17.08
N LEU A 291 3.46 5.47 -15.97
CA LEU A 291 4.78 5.13 -15.45
C LEU A 291 4.88 3.62 -15.15
N PHE A 292 3.84 3.06 -14.50
CA PHE A 292 3.74 1.64 -14.19
C PHE A 292 3.27 0.78 -15.37
N GLY A 293 2.79 1.39 -16.45
CA GLY A 293 2.33 0.66 -17.65
C GLY A 293 1.05 -0.14 -17.42
N ILE A 294 0.13 0.37 -16.59
CA ILE A 294 -1.07 -0.35 -16.14
C ILE A 294 -2.38 0.18 -16.75
N ARG A 295 -2.29 1.16 -17.67
CA ARG A 295 -3.45 1.71 -18.39
C ARG A 295 -4.21 0.59 -19.13
N GLY A 296 -5.54 0.56 -19.00
CA GLY A 296 -6.38 -0.45 -19.67
C GLY A 296 -6.21 -1.89 -19.17
N SER A 297 -5.57 -2.09 -18.02
CA SER A 297 -5.28 -3.43 -17.47
C SER A 297 -6.48 -4.17 -16.89
N ILE A 298 -7.62 -3.48 -16.71
CA ILE A 298 -8.75 -3.99 -15.92
C ILE A 298 -9.32 -5.32 -16.44
N GLU A 299 -9.50 -5.49 -17.75
CA GLU A 299 -10.09 -6.72 -18.29
C GLU A 299 -9.22 -7.94 -18.00
N LYS A 300 -7.89 -7.80 -18.06
CA LYS A 300 -6.94 -8.87 -17.71
C LYS A 300 -7.06 -9.24 -16.23
N ILE A 301 -7.21 -8.25 -15.35
CA ILE A 301 -7.41 -8.46 -13.90
C ILE A 301 -8.73 -9.17 -13.61
N TYR A 302 -9.79 -8.87 -14.37
CA TYR A 302 -11.07 -9.57 -14.28
C TYR A 302 -11.09 -10.94 -15.00
N GLY A 303 -9.96 -11.39 -15.55
CA GLY A 303 -9.86 -12.67 -16.27
C GLY A 303 -10.56 -12.69 -17.62
N ARG A 304 -10.86 -11.52 -18.19
CA ARG A 304 -11.54 -11.36 -19.49
C ARG A 304 -10.48 -11.03 -20.55
N GLY A 305 -10.35 -11.90 -21.57
CA GLY A 305 -9.40 -11.70 -22.68
C GLY A 305 -8.27 -12.74 -22.79
N GLN A 306 -8.35 -13.88 -22.09
CA GLN A 306 -7.53 -15.07 -22.35
C GLN A 306 -8.33 -16.14 -23.12
N GLY A 307 -8.99 -15.73 -24.21
CA GLY A 307 -9.67 -16.61 -25.16
C GLY A 307 -9.01 -16.57 -26.53
#